data_AF-A0A643JW89-F1
#
_entry.id   AF-A0A643JW89-F1
#
_cell.length_a   1.000
_cell.length_b   1.000
_cell.length_c   1.000
_cell.angle_alpha   90.00
_cell.angle_beta   90.00
_cell.angle_gamma   90.00
#
_symmetry.space_group_name_H-M   'P 1'
#
loop_
_entity.id
_entity.type
_entity.pdbx_description
1 polymer ?
#
loop_
_entity_poly.entity_id
_entity_poly.type
_entity_poly.pdbx_seq_one_letter_code
_entity_poly.pdbx_strand_id
1 'polypeptide(L)'
;MSPTRRSVVRTSALLSLGLVAGCLGTGGGSGSDDDTTDMDDTPSDFPTDSSDPSGGTRPSGGPGITLTSVDSSPDIPLEPMVEVSEAVATDERPPQLRITLTNTSDETVEVGEGRAIFFEYVTDTSNDLIFLPAGQEYPAEAGCWRLSDPIAVTEEYRIESFDPGESRSKLVDLYGATKQDGDEETCLPVGEFRFESTFTVGGLSGGEEDRKTAKWGFSLSLE
;
A
#
# COMPACT_ATOMS: atom_id res chain seq x y z
N MET A 1 15.43 -45.73 14.41
CA MET A 1 16.28 -45.53 13.21
C MET A 1 15.83 -46.51 12.13
N SER A 2 15.12 -46.00 11.13
CA SER A 2 14.77 -46.67 9.87
C SER A 2 14.60 -45.59 8.79
N PRO A 3 14.89 -45.88 7.51
CA PRO A 3 15.62 -44.95 6.65
C PRO A 3 14.74 -44.03 5.78
N THR A 4 15.32 -42.86 5.53
CA THR A 4 15.01 -41.85 4.51
C THR A 4 14.79 -42.44 3.11
N ARG A 5 13.75 -41.99 2.41
CA ARG A 5 13.65 -42.09 0.94
C ARG A 5 13.43 -40.71 0.33
N ARG A 6 14.50 -40.17 -0.25
CA ARG A 6 14.48 -39.02 -1.16
C ARG A 6 13.93 -39.48 -2.51
N SER A 7 12.94 -38.77 -3.05
CA SER A 7 12.57 -38.88 -4.45
C SER A 7 12.86 -37.54 -5.13
N VAL A 8 13.85 -37.57 -6.02
CA VAL A 8 14.22 -36.46 -6.90
C VAL A 8 13.46 -36.67 -8.20
N VAL A 9 12.55 -35.77 -8.56
CA VAL A 9 11.98 -35.72 -9.90
C VAL A 9 12.60 -34.53 -10.64
N ARG A 10 13.13 -34.87 -11.80
CA ARG A 10 13.96 -34.10 -12.71
C ARG A 10 13.11 -33.77 -13.93
N THR A 11 13.41 -32.65 -14.59
CA THR A 11 13.12 -32.34 -16.03
C THR A 11 11.64 -32.07 -16.37
N SER A 12 11.24 -31.07 -17.19
CA SER A 12 11.89 -30.41 -18.34
C SER A 12 11.36 -29.00 -18.57
N ALA A 13 12.23 -28.13 -19.09
CA ALA A 13 11.89 -26.81 -19.63
C ALA A 13 11.28 -26.92 -21.04
N LEU A 14 10.31 -26.08 -21.36
CA LEU A 14 9.92 -25.73 -22.72
C LEU A 14 9.83 -24.21 -22.84
N LEU A 15 10.77 -23.63 -23.59
CA LEU A 15 10.79 -22.26 -24.08
C LEU A 15 9.83 -22.16 -25.28
N SER A 16 8.93 -21.18 -25.25
CA SER A 16 8.20 -20.73 -26.43
C SER A 16 8.24 -19.20 -26.51
N LEU A 17 9.06 -18.72 -27.43
CA LEU A 17 9.14 -17.33 -27.90
C LEU A 17 7.92 -17.04 -28.79
N GLY A 18 7.18 -15.98 -28.47
CA GLY A 18 6.16 -15.39 -29.34
C GLY A 18 6.42 -13.90 -29.51
N LEU A 19 6.98 -13.52 -30.66
CA LEU A 19 7.06 -12.14 -31.14
C LEU A 19 5.84 -11.88 -32.04
N VAL A 20 5.08 -10.82 -31.75
CA VAL A 20 4.15 -10.23 -32.73
C VAL A 20 4.33 -8.71 -32.73
N ALA A 21 4.50 -8.20 -33.95
CA ALA A 21 4.76 -6.82 -34.30
C ALA A 21 3.49 -6.11 -34.82
N GLY A 22 3.53 -4.77 -34.84
CA GLY A 22 2.61 -3.88 -35.58
C GLY A 22 1.58 -3.20 -34.68
N CYS A 23 1.22 -1.91 -34.84
CA CYS A 23 1.32 -1.06 -36.02
C CYS A 23 1.34 0.43 -35.63
N LEU A 24 2.21 1.21 -36.28
CA LEU A 24 2.20 2.68 -36.32
C LEU A 24 1.19 3.15 -37.39
N GLY A 25 0.44 4.22 -37.11
CA GLY A 25 -0.27 5.08 -38.07
C GLY A 25 -0.31 6.49 -37.46
N THR A 26 0.29 7.57 -37.97
CA THR A 26 0.41 8.22 -39.30
C THR A 26 -0.83 8.98 -39.78
N GLY A 27 -0.61 10.27 -40.08
CA GLY A 27 -1.47 11.19 -40.85
C GLY A 27 -2.17 12.24 -39.98
N GLY A 28 -1.96 13.57 -40.10
CA GLY A 28 -1.36 14.39 -41.15
C GLY A 28 -2.41 15.29 -41.84
N GLY A 29 -2.19 16.62 -41.85
CA GLY A 29 -2.95 17.65 -42.60
C GLY A 29 -3.39 18.81 -41.71
N SER A 30 -2.84 20.04 -41.70
CA SER A 30 -2.35 21.00 -42.70
C SER A 30 -3.41 21.66 -43.60
N GLY A 31 -3.43 23.00 -43.55
CA GLY A 31 -4.01 23.94 -44.51
C GLY A 31 -5.29 24.61 -44.00
N SER A 32 -5.55 25.90 -44.16
CA SER A 32 -4.81 27.03 -44.75
C SER A 32 -5.66 28.31 -44.52
N ASP A 33 -4.98 29.46 -44.38
CA ASP A 33 -5.24 30.80 -44.99
C ASP A 33 -6.70 31.32 -45.12
N ASP A 34 -7.07 32.59 -44.91
CA ASP A 34 -6.42 33.84 -45.34
C ASP A 34 -7.19 35.07 -44.80
N ASP A 35 -6.60 36.25 -45.04
CA ASP A 35 -7.18 37.60 -45.19
C ASP A 35 -7.38 38.60 -44.01
N THR A 36 -6.36 39.47 -43.88
CA THR A 36 -6.34 40.96 -43.90
C THR A 36 -7.35 41.81 -43.08
N THR A 37 -6.85 42.75 -42.26
CA THR A 37 -6.62 44.18 -42.63
C THR A 37 -6.06 45.01 -41.45
N ASP A 38 -4.99 45.76 -41.75
CA ASP A 38 -4.50 47.07 -41.28
C ASP A 38 -4.76 47.67 -39.87
N MET A 39 -3.61 47.96 -39.22
CA MET A 39 -3.16 49.17 -38.51
C MET A 39 -4.03 49.83 -37.40
N ASP A 40 -3.49 49.90 -36.18
CA ASP A 40 -3.17 51.19 -35.55
C ASP A 40 -2.18 51.04 -34.37
N ASP A 41 -1.38 52.09 -34.19
CA ASP A 41 -0.21 52.22 -33.32
C ASP A 41 -0.62 52.70 -31.91
N THR A 42 -0.28 51.96 -30.85
CA THR A 42 -0.17 52.52 -29.48
C THR A 42 0.56 51.55 -28.53
N PRO A 43 1.67 51.95 -27.88
CA PRO A 43 2.30 51.14 -26.84
C PRO A 43 1.95 51.72 -25.47
N SER A 44 1.09 51.06 -24.70
CA SER A 44 1.06 51.13 -23.23
C SER A 44 0.08 50.10 -22.64
N ASP A 45 0.52 49.52 -21.54
CA ASP A 45 -0.23 48.78 -20.52
C ASP A 45 -0.43 47.25 -20.68
N PHE A 46 0.54 46.56 -20.05
CA PHE A 46 0.47 45.32 -19.28
C PHE A 46 -0.65 44.31 -19.61
N PRO A 47 -0.30 43.05 -19.95
CA PRO A 47 -1.30 41.99 -19.99
C PRO A 47 -1.80 41.74 -18.56
N THR A 48 -3.06 42.09 -18.30
CA THR A 48 -3.82 41.48 -17.20
C THR A 48 -4.02 40.02 -17.56
N ASP A 49 -3.08 39.20 -17.10
CA ASP A 49 -3.18 37.75 -17.02
C ASP A 49 -4.46 37.42 -16.24
N SER A 50 -5.52 37.13 -16.98
CA SER A 50 -6.73 36.54 -16.43
C SER A 50 -6.41 35.08 -16.16
N SER A 51 -5.74 34.84 -15.03
CA SER A 51 -5.56 33.50 -14.49
C SER A 51 -6.94 33.01 -14.02
N ASP A 52 -7.64 32.35 -14.94
CA ASP A 52 -8.73 31.44 -14.62
C ASP A 52 -8.19 30.37 -13.65
N PRO A 53 -8.70 30.24 -12.40
CA PRO A 53 -8.23 29.20 -11.49
C PRO A 53 -8.81 27.81 -11.82
N SER A 54 -9.50 27.66 -12.96
CA SER A 54 -10.28 26.47 -13.30
C SER A 54 -9.58 25.64 -14.37
N GLY A 55 -8.49 24.95 -14.03
CA GLY A 55 -7.85 24.09 -15.04
C GLY A 55 -6.56 23.37 -14.67
N GLY A 56 -6.16 23.35 -13.40
CA GLY A 56 -5.11 22.45 -12.96
C GLY A 56 -5.67 21.04 -12.82
N THR A 57 -5.40 20.16 -13.78
CA THR A 57 -5.53 18.71 -13.56
C THR A 57 -4.67 18.39 -12.35
N ARG A 58 -5.29 18.31 -11.16
CA ARG A 58 -4.61 17.81 -9.96
C ARG A 58 -3.96 16.50 -10.37
N PRO A 59 -2.64 16.30 -10.15
CA PRO A 59 -2.00 15.04 -10.49
C PRO A 59 -2.84 13.91 -9.89
N SER A 60 -3.28 12.99 -10.74
CA SER A 60 -3.87 11.73 -10.30
C SER A 60 -2.86 11.07 -9.36
N GLY A 61 -3.23 10.87 -8.09
CA GLY A 61 -2.42 10.07 -7.16
C GLY A 61 -2.31 10.52 -5.71
N GLY A 62 -2.88 11.67 -5.34
CA GLY A 62 -2.90 12.10 -3.93
C GLY A 62 -1.49 12.35 -3.34
N PRO A 63 -1.36 12.51 -2.02
CA PRO A 63 -0.06 12.59 -1.36
C PRO A 63 0.72 11.27 -1.49
N GLY A 64 2.04 11.38 -1.61
CA GLY A 64 2.94 10.22 -1.59
C GLY A 64 3.26 9.79 -0.17
N ILE A 65 3.41 8.48 0.05
CA ILE A 65 3.83 7.91 1.34
C ILE A 65 5.35 7.76 1.39
N THR A 66 5.93 8.10 2.54
CA THR A 66 7.32 7.81 2.88
C THR A 66 7.40 7.19 4.26
N LEU A 67 8.21 6.13 4.40
CA LEU A 67 8.50 5.53 5.70
C LEU A 67 9.47 6.42 6.49
N THR A 68 9.01 7.01 7.59
CA THR A 68 9.82 7.96 8.38
C THR A 68 10.48 7.32 9.59
N SER A 69 9.86 6.27 10.15
CA SER A 69 10.39 5.56 11.30
C SER A 69 9.91 4.12 11.33
N VAL A 70 10.75 3.22 11.83
CA VAL A 70 10.41 1.82 12.10
C VAL A 70 10.91 1.49 13.50
N ASP A 71 10.08 0.86 14.31
CA ASP A 71 10.51 0.41 15.63
C ASP A 71 11.58 -0.66 15.52
N SER A 72 12.47 -0.69 16.52
CA SER A 72 13.36 -1.83 16.72
C SER A 72 12.56 -3.13 16.86
N SER A 73 13.12 -4.22 16.35
CA SER A 73 12.50 -5.55 16.49
C SER A 73 12.21 -5.87 17.96
N PRO A 74 11.00 -6.34 18.29
CA PRO A 74 10.64 -6.73 19.65
C PRO A 74 11.46 -7.94 20.12
N ASP A 75 11.59 -8.13 21.44
CA ASP A 75 12.34 -9.23 22.07
C ASP A 75 11.58 -10.57 22.02
N ILE A 76 11.34 -11.05 20.80
CA ILE A 76 10.64 -12.29 20.43
C ILE A 76 11.32 -12.91 19.19
N PRO A 77 11.12 -14.21 18.89
CA PRO A 77 11.75 -14.89 17.74
C PRO A 77 11.11 -14.54 16.40
N LEU A 78 10.69 -13.28 16.20
CA LEU A 78 10.19 -12.77 14.95
C LEU A 78 10.84 -11.44 14.63
N GLU A 79 11.39 -11.33 13.43
CA GLU A 79 11.92 -10.10 12.89
C GLU A 79 10.94 -9.52 11.88
N PRO A 80 10.26 -8.40 12.22
CA PRO A 80 9.38 -7.69 11.31
C PRO A 80 10.17 -6.74 10.40
N MET A 81 9.70 -6.60 9.17
CA MET A 81 10.23 -5.67 8.17
C MET A 81 9.06 -5.02 7.41
N VAL A 82 9.20 -3.74 7.09
CA VAL A 82 8.24 -2.97 6.30
C VAL A 82 8.96 -2.29 5.14
N GLU A 83 8.35 -2.38 3.95
CA GLU A 83 8.85 -1.75 2.73
C GLU A 83 7.70 -1.05 2.01
N VAL A 84 7.94 0.16 1.50
CA VAL A 84 6.99 0.82 0.58
C VAL A 84 7.09 0.12 -0.77
N SER A 85 6.00 -0.49 -1.22
CA SER A 85 5.93 -1.15 -2.53
C SER A 85 5.43 -0.20 -3.61
N GLU A 86 4.42 0.62 -3.29
CA GLU A 86 3.90 1.68 -4.16
C GLU A 86 3.71 2.94 -3.32
N ALA A 87 4.46 3.99 -3.64
CA ALA A 87 4.50 5.18 -2.80
C ALA A 87 3.35 6.16 -3.07
N VAL A 88 2.76 6.14 -4.26
CA VAL A 88 1.75 7.12 -4.66
C VAL A 88 0.52 6.37 -5.12
N ALA A 89 -0.66 6.91 -4.83
CA ALA A 89 -1.88 6.32 -5.33
C ALA A 89 -1.97 6.46 -6.85
N THR A 90 -2.76 5.61 -7.49
CA THR A 90 -3.13 5.75 -8.91
C THR A 90 -4.63 5.65 -9.04
N ASP A 91 -5.18 5.77 -10.24
CA ASP A 91 -6.61 5.49 -10.44
C ASP A 91 -6.94 4.00 -10.26
N GLU A 92 -5.94 3.12 -10.32
CA GLU A 92 -6.12 1.66 -10.25
C GLU A 92 -5.86 1.08 -8.86
N ARG A 93 -5.04 1.72 -8.03
CA ARG A 93 -4.70 1.22 -6.68
C ARG A 93 -4.30 2.34 -5.71
N PRO A 94 -4.53 2.14 -4.40
CA PRO A 94 -3.98 3.00 -3.36
C PRO A 94 -2.46 2.81 -3.20
N PRO A 95 -1.80 3.66 -2.39
CA PRO A 95 -0.43 3.40 -1.92
C PRO A 95 -0.37 2.05 -1.19
N GLN A 96 0.78 1.37 -1.29
CA GLN A 96 0.91 -0.02 -0.85
C GLN A 96 2.23 -0.27 -0.13
N LEU A 97 2.16 -1.07 0.94
CA LEU A 97 3.31 -1.55 1.70
C LEU A 97 3.40 -3.07 1.63
N ARG A 98 4.62 -3.57 1.80
CA ARG A 98 4.91 -4.97 2.06
C ARG A 98 5.33 -5.13 3.51
N ILE A 99 4.63 -5.99 4.25
CA ILE A 99 5.01 -6.42 5.59
C ILE A 99 5.57 -7.83 5.50
N THR A 100 6.77 -8.01 6.02
CA THR A 100 7.45 -9.31 6.05
C THR A 100 7.76 -9.68 7.49
N LEU A 101 7.43 -10.91 7.88
CA LEU A 101 7.77 -11.49 9.17
C LEU A 101 8.68 -12.69 8.94
N THR A 102 9.81 -12.73 9.65
CA THR A 102 10.77 -13.84 9.57
C THR A 102 10.96 -14.46 10.94
N ASN A 103 10.79 -15.79 11.04
CA ASN A 103 11.16 -16.54 12.23
C ASN A 103 12.68 -16.68 12.30
N THR A 104 13.29 -16.12 13.34
CA THR A 104 14.75 -16.09 13.52
C THR A 104 15.26 -17.18 14.46
N SER A 105 14.38 -18.02 15.00
CA SER A 105 14.74 -19.15 15.84
C SER A 105 14.93 -20.46 15.05
N ASP A 106 15.37 -21.50 15.76
CA ASP A 106 15.47 -22.87 15.28
C ASP A 106 14.23 -23.73 15.59
N GLU A 107 13.15 -23.11 16.09
CA GLU A 107 11.89 -23.78 16.46
C GLU A 107 10.70 -23.19 15.70
N THR A 108 9.62 -23.96 15.53
CA THR A 108 8.37 -23.42 14.98
C THR A 108 7.78 -22.40 15.95
N VAL A 109 7.45 -21.22 15.43
CA VAL A 109 6.86 -20.13 16.21
C VAL A 109 5.39 -19.98 15.86
N GLU A 110 4.53 -20.01 16.87
CA GLU A 110 3.10 -19.67 16.73
C GLU A 110 2.85 -18.22 17.11
N VAL A 111 2.01 -17.54 16.33
CA VAL A 111 1.75 -16.11 16.44
C VAL A 111 0.24 -15.87 16.37
N GLY A 112 -0.30 -15.20 17.37
CA GLY A 112 -1.70 -14.81 17.43
C GLY A 112 -1.94 -13.52 16.65
N GLU A 113 -3.20 -13.16 16.46
CA GLU A 113 -3.58 -11.97 15.69
C GLU A 113 -3.11 -12.02 14.23
N GLY A 114 -3.24 -13.17 13.58
CA GLY A 114 -2.67 -13.48 12.26
C GLY A 114 -2.94 -12.49 11.12
N ARG A 115 -3.95 -11.63 11.24
CA ARG A 115 -4.20 -10.50 10.32
C ARG A 115 -3.40 -9.27 10.74
N ALA A 116 -3.57 -8.84 11.99
CA ALA A 116 -2.95 -7.63 12.52
C ALA A 116 -1.42 -7.72 12.58
N ILE A 117 -0.81 -8.92 12.70
CA ILE A 117 0.66 -9.05 12.64
C ILE A 117 1.24 -8.64 11.28
N PHE A 118 0.42 -8.68 10.22
CA PHE A 118 0.76 -8.18 8.89
C PHE A 118 0.12 -6.80 8.60
N PHE A 119 -0.38 -6.11 9.62
CA PHE A 119 -1.09 -4.82 9.53
C PHE A 119 -2.39 -4.85 8.71
N GLU A 120 -2.96 -6.03 8.45
CA GLU A 120 -4.28 -6.11 7.84
C GLU A 120 -5.34 -5.59 8.82
N TYR A 121 -6.16 -4.63 8.39
CA TYR A 121 -7.21 -3.97 9.16
C TYR A 121 -6.71 -3.13 10.34
N VAL A 122 -5.46 -2.67 10.31
CA VAL A 122 -4.89 -1.82 11.36
C VAL A 122 -5.08 -0.34 10.99
N THR A 123 -5.71 0.41 11.88
CA THR A 123 -5.80 1.88 11.78
C THR A 123 -4.56 2.54 12.36
N ASP A 124 -4.25 3.75 11.89
CA ASP A 124 -3.26 4.57 12.57
C ASP A 124 -3.79 5.04 13.93
N THR A 125 -2.92 5.54 14.80
CA THR A 125 -3.27 5.95 16.17
C THR A 125 -4.28 7.09 16.24
N SER A 126 -4.42 7.89 15.18
CA SER A 126 -5.40 8.97 15.06
C SER A 126 -6.73 8.50 14.44
N ASN A 127 -6.75 7.32 13.81
CA ASN A 127 -7.89 6.74 13.07
C ASN A 127 -8.26 7.51 11.79
N ASP A 128 -7.29 8.18 11.18
CA ASP A 128 -7.45 8.91 9.91
C ASP A 128 -7.12 8.01 8.70
N LEU A 129 -6.33 6.96 8.93
CA LEU A 129 -5.85 6.02 7.93
C LEU A 129 -6.06 4.58 8.40
N ILE A 130 -6.23 3.67 7.43
CA ILE A 130 -6.35 2.23 7.67
C ILE A 130 -5.60 1.44 6.61
N PHE A 131 -4.92 0.39 7.04
CA PHE A 131 -4.39 -0.64 6.15
C PHE A 131 -5.40 -1.74 5.92
N LEU A 132 -5.61 -2.11 4.65
CA LEU A 132 -6.48 -3.21 4.27
C LEU A 132 -5.70 -4.26 3.45
N PRO A 133 -6.06 -5.55 3.51
CA PRO A 133 -5.47 -6.56 2.65
C PRO A 133 -5.50 -6.15 1.18
N ALA A 134 -4.34 -6.21 0.52
CA ALA A 134 -4.23 -5.78 -0.86
C ALA A 134 -4.96 -6.70 -1.85
N GLY A 135 -5.36 -6.13 -3.00
CA GLY A 135 -5.99 -6.88 -4.09
C GLY A 135 -7.43 -7.31 -3.81
N GLN A 136 -8.08 -6.69 -2.85
CA GLN A 136 -9.52 -6.81 -2.59
C GLN A 136 -10.24 -5.52 -3.01
N GLU A 137 -11.56 -5.60 -3.21
CA GLU A 137 -12.39 -4.43 -3.50
C GLU A 137 -12.97 -3.87 -2.20
N TYR A 138 -12.77 -2.57 -1.98
CA TYR A 138 -13.31 -1.82 -0.84
C TYR A 138 -14.13 -0.63 -1.34
N PRO A 139 -15.09 -0.12 -0.55
CA PRO A 139 -15.94 0.99 -0.94
C PRO A 139 -15.13 2.29 -0.89
N ALA A 140 -14.32 2.55 -1.93
CA ALA A 140 -13.51 3.74 -2.07
C ALA A 140 -13.54 4.24 -3.51
N GLU A 141 -13.49 5.57 -3.69
CA GLU A 141 -13.42 6.17 -5.01
C GLU A 141 -11.99 6.04 -5.58
N ALA A 142 -11.90 5.56 -6.82
CA ALA A 142 -10.64 5.45 -7.57
C ALA A 142 -9.90 6.80 -7.63
N GLY A 143 -8.59 6.79 -7.42
CA GLY A 143 -7.77 8.01 -7.38
C GLY A 143 -7.91 8.83 -6.09
N CYS A 144 -8.95 8.59 -5.29
CA CYS A 144 -9.16 9.24 -3.99
C CYS A 144 -8.81 8.33 -2.81
N TRP A 145 -9.15 7.04 -2.90
CA TRP A 145 -8.82 5.98 -1.92
C TRP A 145 -9.22 6.28 -0.47
N ARG A 146 -10.22 7.13 -0.30
CA ARG A 146 -10.95 7.27 0.95
C ARG A 146 -12.13 6.33 0.97
N LEU A 147 -12.33 5.66 2.10
CA LEU A 147 -13.48 4.79 2.31
C LEU A 147 -14.77 5.62 2.40
N SER A 148 -15.78 5.26 1.61
CA SER A 148 -17.14 5.81 1.70
C SER A 148 -17.92 5.23 2.86
N ASP A 149 -17.62 3.98 3.24
CA ASP A 149 -18.28 3.26 4.33
C ASP A 149 -17.25 2.65 5.29
N PRO A 150 -17.56 2.53 6.59
CA PRO A 150 -16.68 1.87 7.54
C PRO A 150 -16.48 0.40 7.19
N ILE A 151 -15.26 -0.12 7.38
CA ILE A 151 -14.97 -1.54 7.19
C ILE A 151 -15.38 -2.31 8.45
N ALA A 152 -16.38 -3.18 8.30
CA ALA A 152 -16.73 -4.14 9.34
C ALA A 152 -15.85 -5.38 9.23
N VAL A 153 -15.19 -5.74 10.35
CA VAL A 153 -14.30 -6.90 10.42
C VAL A 153 -14.84 -7.87 11.46
N THR A 154 -14.92 -9.15 11.11
CA THR A 154 -15.27 -10.19 12.08
C THR A 154 -14.16 -10.35 13.11
N GLU A 155 -14.51 -10.47 14.40
CA GLU A 155 -13.56 -10.73 15.50
C GLU A 155 -13.11 -12.20 15.52
N GLU A 156 -12.48 -12.64 14.43
CA GLU A 156 -11.88 -13.97 14.33
C GLU A 156 -10.44 -13.93 14.82
N TYR A 157 -10.15 -14.71 15.87
CA TYR A 157 -8.79 -14.97 16.32
C TYR A 157 -8.11 -15.97 15.38
N ARG A 158 -7.01 -15.55 14.75
CA ARG A 158 -6.22 -16.40 13.84
C ARG A 158 -4.82 -16.61 14.39
N ILE A 159 -4.35 -17.85 14.31
CA ILE A 159 -2.99 -18.26 14.65
C ILE A 159 -2.23 -18.53 13.36
N GLU A 160 -1.03 -17.97 13.26
CA GLU A 160 -0.08 -18.23 12.19
C GLU A 160 1.11 -19.02 12.75
N SER A 161 1.57 -20.04 12.04
CA SER A 161 2.74 -20.84 12.41
C SER A 161 3.87 -20.61 11.42
N PHE A 162 5.06 -20.29 11.91
CA PHE A 162 6.26 -20.09 11.08
C PHE A 162 7.28 -21.17 11.39
N ASP A 163 7.68 -21.94 10.40
CA ASP A 163 8.78 -22.89 10.53
C ASP A 163 10.11 -22.16 10.82
N PRO A 164 11.13 -22.87 11.34
CA PRO A 164 12.45 -22.29 11.58
C PRO A 164 13.02 -21.61 10.32
N GLY A 165 13.37 -20.32 10.43
CA GLY A 165 13.87 -19.54 9.30
C GLY A 165 12.83 -19.18 8.24
N GLU A 166 11.55 -19.55 8.41
CA GLU A 166 10.50 -19.18 7.46
C GLU A 166 10.32 -17.67 7.45
N SER A 167 10.22 -17.12 6.23
CA SER A 167 9.83 -15.74 6.00
C SER A 167 8.56 -15.71 5.19
N ARG A 168 7.60 -14.88 5.61
CA ARG A 168 6.34 -14.68 4.90
C ARG A 168 6.07 -13.19 4.74
N SER A 169 5.56 -12.82 3.57
CA SER A 169 5.22 -11.44 3.25
C SER A 169 3.76 -11.29 2.86
N LYS A 170 3.16 -10.17 3.25
CA LYS A 170 1.85 -9.74 2.78
C LYS A 170 1.89 -8.30 2.30
N LEU A 171 1.01 -7.98 1.36
CA LEU A 171 0.80 -6.62 0.88
C LEU A 171 -0.41 -6.03 1.57
N VAL A 172 -0.29 -4.78 2.00
CA VAL A 172 -1.39 -3.99 2.55
C VAL A 172 -1.50 -2.67 1.81
N ASP A 173 -2.74 -2.31 1.52
CA ASP A 173 -3.15 -1.12 0.80
C ASP A 173 -3.59 -0.05 1.81
N LEU A 174 -3.13 1.19 1.63
CA LEU A 174 -3.42 2.31 2.54
C LEU A 174 -4.65 3.09 2.07
N TYR A 175 -5.64 3.21 2.94
CA TYR A 175 -6.86 3.97 2.67
C TYR A 175 -7.02 5.11 3.67
N GLY A 176 -7.65 6.19 3.22
CA GLY A 176 -8.26 7.16 4.12
C GLY A 176 -9.43 6.52 4.84
N ALA A 177 -9.49 6.63 6.16
CA ALA A 177 -10.62 6.16 6.95
C ALA A 177 -11.91 6.92 6.54
N THR A 178 -13.06 6.33 6.88
CA THR A 178 -14.36 6.96 6.61
C THR A 178 -14.47 8.28 7.36
N LYS A 179 -15.03 9.29 6.70
CA LYS A 179 -15.22 10.63 7.26
C LYS A 179 -16.09 10.60 8.51
N GLN A 180 -15.75 11.46 9.46
CA GLN A 180 -16.61 11.88 10.54
C GLN A 180 -17.27 13.22 10.20
N ASP A 181 -18.36 13.54 10.89
CA ASP A 181 -19.07 14.80 10.69
C ASP A 181 -18.17 16.00 11.01
N GLY A 182 -17.89 16.83 10.00
CA GLY A 182 -17.07 18.04 10.14
C GLY A 182 -15.65 17.92 9.57
N ASP A 183 -15.27 16.75 9.04
CA ASP A 183 -13.96 16.55 8.42
C ASP A 183 -13.84 17.26 7.07
N GLU A 184 -12.61 17.62 6.71
CA GLU A 184 -12.32 18.18 5.39
C GLU A 184 -12.45 17.11 4.29
N GLU A 185 -12.99 17.54 3.15
CA GLU A 185 -13.17 16.77 1.92
C GLU A 185 -11.82 16.55 1.20
N THR A 186 -10.89 15.86 1.86
CA THR A 186 -9.63 15.39 1.27
C THR A 186 -9.73 13.92 0.87
N CYS A 187 -8.79 13.46 0.05
CA CYS A 187 -8.76 12.06 -0.40
C CYS A 187 -7.96 11.22 0.60
N LEU A 188 -6.65 11.47 0.63
CA LEU A 188 -5.81 11.04 1.74
C LEU A 188 -5.40 12.27 2.56
N PRO A 189 -5.41 12.16 3.90
CA PRO A 189 -4.90 13.22 4.76
C PRO A 189 -3.39 13.36 4.59
N VAL A 190 -2.87 14.57 4.83
CA VAL A 190 -1.42 14.86 4.80
C VAL A 190 -0.89 14.98 6.23
N GLY A 191 0.36 14.59 6.44
CA GLY A 191 1.01 14.62 7.75
C GLY A 191 1.68 13.31 8.13
N GLU A 192 2.07 13.19 9.40
CA GLU A 192 2.70 11.98 9.95
C GLU A 192 1.68 11.11 10.67
N PHE A 193 1.69 9.81 10.36
CA PHE A 193 0.76 8.82 10.88
C PHE A 193 1.51 7.63 11.44
N ARG A 194 1.08 7.15 12.61
CA ARG A 194 1.72 6.08 13.36
C ARG A 194 0.82 4.85 13.34
N PHE A 195 1.38 3.71 12.93
CA PHE A 195 0.68 2.43 12.95
C PHE A 195 1.35 1.50 13.95
N GLU A 196 0.54 0.78 14.73
CA GLU A 196 1.02 -0.14 15.74
C GLU A 196 0.15 -1.40 15.79
N SER A 197 0.79 -2.55 15.96
CA SER A 197 0.12 -3.82 16.13
C SER A 197 0.62 -4.50 17.40
N THR A 198 -0.31 -5.07 18.17
CA THR A 198 0.00 -5.87 19.36
C THR A 198 -0.38 -7.31 19.07
N PHE A 199 0.51 -8.24 19.38
CA PHE A 199 0.32 -9.64 19.07
C PHE A 199 0.98 -10.55 20.10
N THR A 200 0.59 -11.82 20.07
CA THR A 200 1.04 -12.82 21.01
C THR A 200 1.89 -13.85 20.30
N VAL A 201 2.95 -14.32 20.94
CA VAL A 201 3.88 -15.33 20.41
C VAL A 201 4.03 -16.47 21.41
N GLY A 202 4.03 -17.70 20.92
CA GLY A 202 4.26 -18.92 21.69
C GLY A 202 3.02 -19.47 22.40
N GLY A 203 2.98 -20.80 22.56
CA GLY A 203 1.99 -21.50 23.38
C GLY A 203 0.53 -21.20 22.98
N LEU A 204 0.20 -21.14 21.70
CA LEU A 204 -1.15 -20.79 21.26
C LEU A 204 -2.03 -22.03 21.09
N SER A 205 -1.44 -23.12 20.59
CA SER A 205 -2.13 -24.41 20.42
C SER A 205 -1.90 -25.38 21.59
N GLY A 206 -0.87 -25.16 22.43
CA GLY A 206 -0.34 -26.14 23.39
C GLY A 206 -0.53 -25.85 24.89
N GLY A 207 -1.03 -24.66 25.28
CA GLY A 207 -1.12 -24.21 26.68
C GLY A 207 -0.44 -22.86 26.90
N GLU A 208 -0.69 -22.18 28.03
CA GLU A 208 -0.22 -20.80 28.26
C GLU A 208 1.27 -20.65 28.59
N GLU A 209 1.99 -21.77 28.73
CA GLU A 209 3.44 -21.76 28.98
C GLU A 209 4.16 -21.10 27.79
N ASP A 210 5.14 -20.25 28.09
CA ASP A 210 5.98 -19.51 27.13
C ASP A 210 5.29 -18.45 26.24
N ARG A 211 4.02 -18.10 26.54
CA ARG A 211 3.31 -17.04 25.84
C ARG A 211 3.90 -15.66 26.17
N LYS A 212 4.26 -14.91 25.14
CA LYS A 212 4.75 -13.52 25.23
C LYS A 212 3.87 -12.59 24.41
N THR A 213 3.64 -11.37 24.92
CA THR A 213 3.01 -10.30 24.14
C THR A 213 4.09 -9.35 23.63
N ALA A 214 4.00 -8.98 22.37
CA ALA A 214 4.86 -8.01 21.73
C ALA A 214 4.02 -6.92 21.06
N LYS A 215 4.64 -5.76 20.88
CA LYS A 215 4.10 -4.65 20.12
C LYS A 215 5.18 -4.17 19.15
N TRP A 216 4.79 -3.89 17.92
CA TRP A 216 5.68 -3.33 16.90
C TRP A 216 4.92 -2.36 16.01
N GLY A 217 5.61 -1.38 15.46
CA GLY A 217 5.00 -0.32 14.66
C GLY A 217 5.99 0.44 13.80
N PHE A 218 5.44 1.33 12.99
CA PHE A 218 6.19 2.21 12.10
C PHE A 218 5.38 3.49 11.84
N SER A 219 6.05 4.52 11.35
CA SER A 219 5.43 5.79 10.99
C SER A 219 5.59 6.09 9.51
N LEU A 220 4.56 6.67 8.92
CA LEU A 220 4.55 7.18 7.56
C LEU A 220 4.37 8.70 7.57
N SER A 221 5.00 9.40 6.62
CA SER A 221 4.62 10.75 6.22
C SER A 221 3.87 10.70 4.89
N LEU A 222 2.78 11.47 4.79
CA LEU A 222 2.00 11.70 3.57
C LEU A 222 2.14 13.17 3.15
N GLU A 223 2.77 13.41 2.01
CA GLU A 223 3.09 14.76 1.47
C GLU A 223 2.77 14.90 -0.02
#